data_AF-A0AAU1DVM1-F1
#
_entry.id   AF-A0AAU1DVM1-F1
#
_cell.length_a   1.000
_cell.length_b   1.000
_cell.length_c   1.000
_cell.angle_alpha   90.00
_cell.angle_beta   90.00
_cell.angle_gamma   90.00
#
_symmetry.space_group_name_H-M   'P 1'
#
loop_
_entity.id
_entity.type
_entity.pdbx_description
1 polymer ?
#
loop_
_entity_poly.entity_id
_entity_poly.type
_entity_poly.pdbx_seq_one_letter_code
_entity_poly.pdbx_strand_id
1 'polypeptide(L)'
;MDLRVGDVLRISCPFTEALVTGRQQSGGEVVLKWPWWSVDPDCEWIHWNGEVAIHGDAGRGEQARGLFRTDPAPHRLTTGDMCRVGIPPTLVHVIDVAHYSPPQETGRLPRPSRLVVVLPAGLSFDSRPEEQGESFDPDDDIPLAFDLTFRPYAFLEPGDEVADKAGRAWRFDGPWDWHPFDGAEPHEPAWPLRLLTRVNATTTEVEIAVADATNSGSHQEECARWSAVARTNPPSCARPPRLPPS
;
A
#
# COMPACT_ATOMS: atom_id res chain seq x y z
N MET A 1 3.95 -12.41 -0.47
CA MET A 1 2.49 -12.20 -0.28
C MET A 1 1.96 -11.35 -1.44
N ASP A 2 0.74 -11.59 -1.93
CA ASP A 2 0.09 -10.76 -2.96
C ASP A 2 -0.73 -9.66 -2.27
N LEU A 3 -0.18 -8.44 -2.19
CA LEU A 3 -0.83 -7.28 -1.57
C LEU A 3 -1.66 -6.53 -2.61
N ARG A 4 -2.89 -6.14 -2.24
CA ARG A 4 -3.86 -5.50 -3.13
C ARG A 4 -4.32 -4.16 -2.57
N VAL A 5 -4.70 -3.24 -3.45
CA VAL A 5 -5.33 -1.97 -3.04
C VAL A 5 -6.55 -2.27 -2.16
N GLY A 6 -6.64 -1.57 -1.03
CA GLY A 6 -7.67 -1.77 -0.01
C GLY A 6 -7.35 -2.83 1.03
N ASP A 7 -6.30 -3.64 0.88
CA ASP A 7 -5.86 -4.54 1.96
C ASP A 7 -5.54 -3.72 3.21
N VAL A 8 -6.02 -4.18 4.37
CA VAL A 8 -5.66 -3.65 5.69
C VAL A 8 -4.75 -4.67 6.36
N LEU A 9 -3.56 -4.25 6.72
CA LEU A 9 -2.51 -5.12 7.24
C LEU A 9 -1.83 -4.55 8.47
N ARG A 10 -1.35 -5.44 9.33
CA ARG A 10 -0.38 -5.10 10.36
C ARG A 10 1.02 -5.34 9.80
N ILE A 11 1.81 -4.29 9.73
CA ILE A 11 3.22 -4.34 9.32
C ILE A 11 4.12 -4.18 10.55
N SER A 12 5.25 -4.87 10.55
CA SER A 12 6.32 -4.66 11.52
C SER A 12 7.67 -5.00 10.92
N CYS A 13 8.73 -4.43 11.49
CA CYS A 13 10.11 -4.73 11.16
C CYS A 13 10.89 -4.76 12.47
N PRO A 14 11.62 -5.85 12.78
CA PRO A 14 12.49 -5.90 13.94
C PRO A 14 13.48 -4.74 13.96
N PHE A 15 13.71 -4.18 15.15
CA PHE A 15 14.68 -3.10 15.36
C PHE A 15 16.11 -3.62 15.15
N THR A 16 16.76 -3.14 14.09
CA THR A 16 18.10 -3.53 13.65
C THR A 16 19.08 -2.39 13.90
N GLU A 17 20.30 -2.71 14.32
CA GLU A 17 21.33 -1.68 14.58
C GLU A 17 21.67 -0.89 13.32
N ALA A 18 21.82 0.43 13.47
CA ALA A 18 22.21 1.35 12.41
C ALA A 18 23.09 2.47 12.97
N LEU A 19 23.95 3.04 12.12
CA LEU A 19 24.82 4.16 12.45
C LEU A 19 24.19 5.47 11.99
N VAL A 20 24.13 6.47 12.86
CA VAL A 20 23.73 7.84 12.51
C VAL A 20 24.89 8.53 11.81
N THR A 21 24.74 8.85 10.52
CA THR A 21 25.76 9.52 9.72
C THR A 21 25.54 11.04 9.62
N GLY A 22 24.33 11.50 9.86
CA GLY A 22 23.97 12.91 9.74
C GLY A 22 22.75 13.30 10.55
N ARG A 23 22.57 14.61 10.69
CA ARG A 23 21.34 15.21 11.23
C ARG A 23 20.98 16.42 10.40
N GLN A 24 19.73 16.48 9.94
CA GLN A 24 19.27 17.59 9.14
C GLN A 24 18.84 18.75 10.06
N GLN A 25 19.36 19.95 9.79
CA GLN A 25 19.16 21.11 10.68
C GLN A 25 17.71 21.62 10.70
N SER A 26 16.95 21.43 9.62
CA SER A 26 15.64 22.06 9.41
C SER A 26 14.42 21.17 9.73
N GLY A 27 14.59 19.90 10.08
CA GLY A 27 13.47 18.97 10.27
C GLY A 27 13.59 18.03 11.47
N GLY A 28 14.70 18.08 12.21
CA GLY A 28 14.96 17.12 13.30
C GLY A 28 15.16 15.68 12.80
N GLU A 29 15.35 15.51 11.49
CA GLU A 29 15.59 14.23 10.83
C GLU A 29 16.99 13.74 11.12
N VAL A 30 17.12 12.42 11.22
CA VAL A 30 18.42 11.75 11.37
C VAL A 30 18.69 10.95 10.12
N VAL A 31 19.92 11.03 9.63
CA VAL A 31 20.37 10.27 8.47
C VAL A 31 21.10 9.05 8.98
N LEU A 32 20.68 7.87 8.52
CA LEU A 32 21.23 6.60 8.94
C LEU A 32 21.96 5.95 7.77
N LYS A 33 23.08 5.29 8.05
CA LYS A 33 23.57 4.23 7.18
C LYS A 33 22.54 3.11 7.20
N TRP A 34 21.90 2.86 6.05
CA TRP A 34 20.79 1.94 5.99
C TRP A 34 21.26 0.49 6.16
N PRO A 35 20.66 -0.30 7.05
CA PRO A 35 21.21 -1.60 7.39
C PRO A 35 20.86 -2.72 6.40
N TRP A 36 19.89 -2.51 5.51
CA TRP A 36 19.34 -3.58 4.67
C TRP A 36 19.72 -3.47 3.19
N TRP A 37 19.79 -2.25 2.64
CA TRP A 37 20.10 -2.07 1.22
C TRP A 37 21.59 -1.84 0.98
N SER A 38 22.02 -2.15 -0.24
CA SER A 38 23.36 -1.85 -0.74
C SER A 38 23.28 -0.87 -1.90
N VAL A 39 24.35 -0.10 -2.14
CA VAL A 39 24.46 0.73 -3.35
C VAL A 39 24.52 -0.20 -4.57
N ASP A 40 23.80 0.15 -5.63
CA ASP A 40 23.87 -0.55 -6.92
C ASP A 40 25.05 -0.01 -7.74
N PRO A 41 26.16 -0.78 -7.88
CA PRO A 41 27.31 -0.32 -8.66
C PRO A 41 27.04 -0.29 -10.16
N ASP A 42 26.01 -0.98 -10.63
CA ASP A 42 25.66 -1.12 -12.05
C ASP A 42 24.62 -0.07 -12.50
N CYS A 43 24.13 0.79 -11.59
CA CYS A 43 23.24 1.89 -11.93
C CYS A 43 24.07 3.15 -12.25
N GLU A 44 24.16 3.50 -13.53
CA GLU A 44 25.05 4.56 -14.01
C GLU A 44 24.51 5.99 -13.77
N TRP A 45 23.20 6.16 -13.55
CA TRP A 45 22.57 7.48 -13.50
C TRP A 45 21.91 7.84 -12.15
N ILE A 46 21.76 6.89 -11.23
CA ILE A 46 21.28 7.16 -9.86
C ILE A 46 22.35 6.74 -8.86
N HIS A 47 22.97 7.71 -8.22
CA HIS A 47 24.01 7.48 -7.22
C HIS A 47 23.43 7.60 -5.81
N TRP A 48 22.68 6.58 -5.38
CA TRP A 48 22.26 6.50 -3.98
C TRP A 48 23.49 6.26 -3.10
N ASN A 49 23.57 6.96 -1.97
CA ASN A 49 24.78 7.00 -1.13
C ASN A 49 24.79 5.98 0.01
N GLY A 50 23.81 5.07 0.07
CA GLY A 50 23.69 4.07 1.14
C GLY A 50 22.97 4.58 2.39
N GLU A 51 22.42 5.79 2.35
CA GLU A 51 21.83 6.44 3.52
C GLU A 51 20.33 6.72 3.34
N VAL A 52 19.60 6.71 4.45
CA VAL A 52 18.18 7.03 4.51
C VAL A 52 17.94 8.06 5.61
N ALA A 53 17.22 9.12 5.29
CA ALA A 53 16.72 10.08 6.26
C ALA A 53 15.47 9.54 6.94
N ILE A 54 15.46 9.53 8.27
CA ILE A 54 14.31 9.15 9.08
C ILE A 54 13.75 10.40 9.73
N HIS A 55 12.49 10.69 9.44
CA HIS A 55 11.78 11.80 10.03
C HIS A 55 11.64 11.63 11.55
N GLY A 56 11.80 12.75 12.26
CA GLY A 56 11.48 12.82 13.68
C GLY A 56 10.01 12.51 13.94
N ASP A 57 9.71 12.03 15.14
CA ASP A 57 8.33 11.97 15.64
C ASP A 57 7.83 13.42 15.74
N ALA A 58 7.15 13.91 14.71
CA ALA A 58 6.66 15.27 14.67
C ALA A 58 5.61 15.41 15.79
N GLY A 59 5.94 16.17 16.83
CA GLY A 59 5.13 16.23 18.04
C GLY A 59 3.68 16.58 17.73
N ARG A 60 2.73 15.78 18.23
CA ARG A 60 1.28 16.00 18.45
C ARG A 60 0.41 16.74 17.40
N GLY A 61 0.93 17.14 16.25
CA GLY A 61 0.22 18.00 15.29
C GLY A 61 0.63 17.82 13.83
N GLU A 62 1.71 17.10 13.54
CA GLU A 62 2.01 16.61 12.20
C GLU A 62 2.13 15.08 12.30
N GLN A 63 1.25 14.38 11.58
CA GLN A 63 1.18 12.93 11.59
C GLN A 63 2.56 12.36 11.26
N ALA A 64 3.05 11.45 12.12
CA ALA A 64 4.40 10.89 12.02
C ALA A 64 4.69 10.45 10.57
N ARG A 65 5.61 11.16 9.92
CA ARG A 65 6.00 10.91 8.53
C ARG A 65 6.86 9.63 8.51
N GLY A 66 6.47 8.65 7.72
CA GLY A 66 7.16 7.37 7.55
C GLY A 66 6.77 6.26 8.52
N LEU A 67 7.03 5.01 8.13
CA LEU A 67 6.77 3.82 8.96
C LEU A 67 7.90 3.53 9.97
N PHE A 68 9.13 3.88 9.58
CA PHE A 68 10.32 3.55 10.35
C PHE A 68 10.48 4.46 11.56
N ARG A 69 10.94 3.87 12.66
CA ARG A 69 11.22 4.53 13.94
C ARG A 69 12.63 4.17 14.39
N THR A 70 13.27 5.10 15.10
CA THR A 70 14.55 4.85 15.75
C THR A 70 14.38 4.68 17.26
N ASP A 71 15.24 3.85 17.84
CA ASP A 71 15.46 3.75 19.29
C ASP A 71 16.95 3.93 19.58
N PRO A 72 17.36 5.00 20.29
CA PRO A 72 16.56 6.10 20.80
C PRO A 72 15.85 6.95 19.72
N ALA A 73 14.83 7.71 20.13
CA ALA A 73 14.08 8.61 19.23
C ALA A 73 14.98 9.66 18.54
N PRO A 74 14.66 10.12 17.32
CA PRO A 74 15.57 10.93 16.49
C PRO A 74 16.12 12.19 17.17
N HIS A 75 15.32 12.88 17.98
CA HIS A 75 15.75 14.10 18.68
C HIS A 75 16.89 13.87 19.69
N ARG A 76 17.10 12.63 20.14
CA ARG A 76 18.14 12.22 21.09
C ARG A 76 19.42 11.74 20.42
N LEU A 77 19.43 11.64 19.09
CA LEU A 77 20.56 11.14 18.32
C LEU A 77 21.40 12.27 17.76
N THR A 78 22.69 12.00 17.64
CA THR A 78 23.72 12.83 17.03
C THR A 78 24.56 12.01 16.05
N THR A 79 25.26 12.69 15.14
CA THR A 79 26.16 12.02 14.19
C THR A 79 27.23 11.20 14.93
N GLY A 80 27.40 9.95 14.53
CA GLY A 80 28.31 8.99 15.13
C GLY A 80 27.65 8.05 16.15
N ASP A 81 26.41 8.33 16.57
CA ASP A 81 25.68 7.46 17.50
C ASP A 81 25.25 6.16 16.82
N MET A 82 25.24 5.08 17.61
CA MET A 82 24.53 3.85 17.26
C MET A 82 23.09 3.96 17.71
N CYS A 83 22.16 3.55 16.85
CA CYS A 83 20.75 3.42 17.18
C CYS A 83 20.21 2.08 16.66
N ARG A 84 18.94 1.81 16.90
CA ARG A 84 18.20 0.75 16.23
C ARG A 84 17.10 1.35 15.39
N VAL A 85 16.87 0.83 14.19
CA VAL A 85 15.79 1.24 13.30
C VAL A 85 14.89 0.05 12.97
N GLY A 86 13.58 0.28 12.96
CA GLY A 86 12.58 -0.73 12.66
C GLY A 86 11.19 -0.13 12.53
N ILE A 87 10.18 -0.98 12.42
CA ILE A 87 8.78 -0.58 12.33
C ILE A 87 8.07 -1.28 13.51
N PRO A 88 7.58 -0.55 14.52
CA PRO A 88 6.74 -1.18 15.54
C PRO A 88 5.47 -1.75 14.89
N PRO A 89 4.78 -2.74 15.50
CA PRO A 89 3.52 -3.24 14.96
C PRO A 89 2.54 -2.11 14.66
N THR A 90 2.31 -1.87 13.37
CA THR A 90 1.58 -0.70 12.85
C THR A 90 0.48 -1.19 11.92
N LEU A 91 -0.75 -0.68 12.11
CA LEU A 91 -1.87 -0.97 11.23
C LEU A 91 -1.88 0.04 10.07
N VAL A 92 -1.89 -0.46 8.83
CA VAL A 92 -1.88 0.35 7.61
C VAL A 92 -2.89 -0.19 6.60
N HIS A 93 -3.28 0.63 5.62
CA HIS A 93 -4.06 0.20 4.47
C HIS A 93 -3.34 0.54 3.15
N VAL A 94 -3.44 -0.37 2.18
CA VAL A 94 -2.80 -0.23 0.87
C VAL A 94 -3.63 0.71 0.00
N ILE A 95 -2.99 1.77 -0.50
CA ILE A 95 -3.63 2.74 -1.40
C ILE A 95 -3.18 2.58 -2.85
N ASP A 96 -2.03 1.94 -3.09
CA ASP A 96 -1.54 1.68 -4.43
C ASP A 96 -0.55 0.52 -4.47
N VAL A 97 -0.52 -0.17 -5.61
CA VAL A 97 0.43 -1.23 -5.91
C VAL A 97 0.89 -1.08 -7.36
N ALA A 98 2.20 -0.96 -7.56
CA ALA A 98 2.82 -0.92 -8.87
C ALA A 98 3.76 -2.10 -9.05
N HIS A 99 3.81 -2.65 -10.27
CA HIS A 99 4.70 -3.75 -10.65
C HIS A 99 5.62 -3.30 -11.77
N TYR A 100 6.89 -3.70 -11.70
CA TYR A 100 7.92 -3.31 -12.64
C TYR A 100 8.59 -4.55 -13.23
N SER A 101 8.54 -4.64 -14.56
CA SER A 101 9.24 -5.65 -15.35
C SER A 101 9.82 -4.99 -16.59
N PRO A 102 11.14 -4.68 -16.62
CA PRO A 102 12.15 -5.07 -15.63
C PRO A 102 12.05 -4.30 -14.29
N PRO A 103 12.69 -4.78 -13.21
CA PRO A 103 12.80 -4.06 -11.95
C PRO A 103 13.38 -2.65 -12.12
N GLN A 104 12.93 -1.70 -11.31
CA GLN A 104 13.34 -0.29 -11.43
C GLN A 104 14.78 -0.06 -10.97
N GLU A 105 15.49 0.77 -11.74
CA GLU A 105 16.78 1.29 -11.31
C GLU A 105 16.55 2.45 -10.35
N THR A 106 17.08 2.30 -9.13
CA THR A 106 16.92 3.28 -8.04
C THR A 106 18.25 3.63 -7.38
N GLY A 107 19.37 3.19 -7.95
CA GLY A 107 20.71 3.32 -7.36
C GLY A 107 20.96 2.44 -6.14
N ARG A 108 19.98 1.62 -5.74
CA ARG A 108 20.06 0.68 -4.61
C ARG A 108 19.73 -0.75 -5.03
N LEU A 109 20.28 -1.70 -4.28
CA LEU A 109 19.94 -3.11 -4.32
C LEU A 109 19.18 -3.53 -3.05
N PRO A 110 18.19 -4.45 -3.19
CA PRO A 110 17.71 -5.01 -4.44
C PRO A 110 16.92 -3.95 -5.25
N ARG A 111 16.97 -4.08 -6.59
CA ARG A 111 16.19 -3.22 -7.50
C ARG A 111 14.71 -3.53 -7.31
N PRO A 112 13.86 -2.53 -7.00
CA PRO A 112 12.48 -2.83 -6.68
C PRO A 112 11.72 -3.35 -7.89
N SER A 113 11.04 -4.47 -7.71
CA SER A 113 10.16 -5.07 -8.72
C SER A 113 8.69 -4.79 -8.44
N ARG A 114 8.40 -4.35 -7.21
CA ARG A 114 7.07 -3.98 -6.76
C ARG A 114 7.15 -2.80 -5.80
N LEU A 115 6.21 -1.89 -5.92
CA LEU A 115 6.06 -0.77 -4.99
C LEU A 115 4.67 -0.79 -4.40
N VAL A 116 4.58 -0.91 -3.08
CA VAL A 116 3.33 -0.88 -2.33
C VAL A 116 3.31 0.41 -1.54
N VAL A 117 2.25 1.21 -1.73
CA VAL A 117 2.06 2.47 -1.03
C VAL A 117 0.96 2.30 0.01
N VAL A 118 1.25 2.71 1.25
CA VAL A 118 0.33 2.55 2.39
C VAL A 118 0.12 3.83 3.17
N LEU A 119 -1.05 3.92 3.80
CA LEU A 119 -1.36 4.93 4.81
C LEU A 119 -1.59 4.27 6.18
N PRO A 120 -1.14 4.87 7.28
CA PRO A 120 -1.55 4.49 8.62
C PRO A 120 -3.08 4.46 8.78
N ALA A 121 -3.57 3.52 9.58
CA ALA A 121 -4.98 3.47 9.95
C ALA A 121 -5.41 4.80 10.60
N GLY A 122 -6.59 5.30 10.22
CA GLY A 122 -7.06 6.63 10.62
C GLY A 122 -6.82 7.73 9.60
N LEU A 123 -5.91 7.53 8.63
CA LEU A 123 -5.67 8.48 7.56
C LEU A 123 -6.44 8.09 6.30
N SER A 124 -7.10 9.06 5.68
CA SER A 124 -7.79 8.89 4.39
C SER A 124 -6.86 9.29 3.25
N PHE A 125 -7.03 8.64 2.10
CA PHE A 125 -6.44 9.13 0.86
C PHE A 125 -7.02 10.51 0.52
N ASP A 126 -6.16 11.46 0.17
CA ASP A 126 -6.55 12.79 -0.32
C ASP A 126 -6.06 12.92 -1.78
N SER A 127 -6.91 13.37 -2.70
CA SER A 127 -6.53 13.45 -4.11
C SER A 127 -5.72 14.71 -4.45
N ARG A 128 -5.53 15.64 -3.52
CA ARG A 128 -4.87 16.94 -3.78
C ARG A 128 -3.33 16.86 -3.84
N PRO A 129 -2.66 16.18 -2.90
CA PRO A 129 -1.21 15.92 -2.99
C PRO A 129 -0.90 14.87 -4.05
N GLU A 130 0.19 15.09 -4.79
CA GLU A 130 0.70 14.13 -5.78
C GLU A 130 1.31 12.88 -5.11
N GLU A 131 1.94 13.06 -3.95
CA GLU A 131 2.59 12.00 -3.18
C GLU A 131 1.94 11.88 -1.79
N GLN A 132 1.54 10.66 -1.44
CA GLN A 132 1.02 10.32 -0.13
C GLN A 132 1.43 8.92 0.29
N GLY A 133 1.48 8.74 1.59
CA GLY A 133 1.78 7.46 2.20
C GLY A 133 3.26 7.13 2.18
N GLU A 134 3.56 5.97 2.73
CA GLU A 134 4.89 5.38 2.70
C GLU A 134 4.91 4.29 1.64
N SER A 135 5.98 4.26 0.85
CA SER A 135 6.20 3.20 -0.13
C SER A 135 7.24 2.20 0.36
N PHE A 136 7.04 0.92 0.05
CA PHE A 136 8.03 -0.14 0.28
C PHE A 136 7.95 -1.20 -0.83
N ASP A 137 9.05 -1.93 -1.03
CA ASP A 137 9.02 -3.17 -1.81
C ASP A 137 8.91 -4.35 -0.83
N PRO A 138 7.82 -5.14 -0.87
CA PRO A 138 7.67 -6.32 0.00
C PRO A 138 8.69 -7.44 -0.28
N ASP A 139 9.39 -7.37 -1.41
CA ASP A 139 10.37 -8.35 -1.86
C ASP A 139 11.82 -7.83 -1.72
N ASP A 140 12.04 -6.72 -0.98
CA ASP A 140 13.38 -6.22 -0.67
C ASP A 140 14.03 -6.90 0.55
N ASP A 141 15.26 -6.45 0.89
CA ASP A 141 16.04 -7.02 1.99
C ASP A 141 15.62 -6.54 3.38
N ILE A 142 14.57 -5.71 3.49
CA ILE A 142 14.04 -5.29 4.79
C ILE A 142 13.21 -6.44 5.37
N PRO A 143 13.46 -6.88 6.62
CA PRO A 143 12.78 -8.01 7.24
C PRO A 143 11.36 -7.63 7.72
N LEU A 144 10.50 -7.28 6.77
CA LEU A 144 9.11 -6.92 7.00
C LEU A 144 8.28 -8.17 7.31
N ALA A 145 7.51 -8.10 8.38
CA ALA A 145 6.47 -9.07 8.71
C ALA A 145 5.10 -8.44 8.45
N PHE A 146 4.24 -9.18 7.76
CA PHE A 146 2.91 -8.76 7.37
C PHE A 146 1.86 -9.73 7.93
N ASP A 147 0.76 -9.17 8.45
CA ASP A 147 -0.42 -9.92 8.86
C ASP A 147 -1.67 -9.26 8.24
N LEU A 148 -2.34 -9.99 7.32
CA LEU A 148 -3.53 -9.49 6.64
C LEU A 148 -4.70 -9.47 7.62
N THR A 149 -5.13 -8.27 7.98
CA THR A 149 -6.26 -8.09 8.91
C THR A 149 -7.59 -8.14 8.17
N PHE A 150 -7.65 -7.54 6.97
CA PHE A 150 -8.86 -7.51 6.16
C PHE A 150 -8.55 -7.29 4.69
N ARG A 151 -9.26 -8.01 3.81
CA ARG A 151 -9.29 -7.78 2.36
C ARG A 151 -10.72 -7.50 1.94
N PRO A 152 -11.06 -6.27 1.51
CA PRO A 152 -12.37 -5.97 0.98
C PRO A 152 -12.59 -6.75 -0.32
N TYR A 153 -13.80 -7.28 -0.53
CA TYR A 153 -14.16 -8.04 -1.73
C TYR A 153 -13.24 -9.24 -1.99
N ALA A 154 -12.82 -9.96 -0.93
CA ALA A 154 -11.88 -11.08 -1.04
C ALA A 154 -12.33 -12.22 -1.99
N PHE A 155 -13.60 -12.24 -2.38
CA PHE A 155 -14.18 -13.17 -3.36
C PHE A 155 -13.94 -12.77 -4.83
N LEU A 156 -13.45 -11.55 -5.09
CA LEU A 156 -13.12 -11.02 -6.42
C LEU A 156 -11.61 -10.84 -6.62
N GLU A 157 -11.22 -10.83 -7.89
CA GLU A 157 -9.86 -10.50 -8.35
C GLU A 157 -9.90 -9.34 -9.34
N PRO A 158 -8.90 -8.43 -9.33
CA PRO A 158 -8.79 -7.39 -10.35
C PRO A 158 -8.86 -7.99 -11.77
N GLY A 159 -9.71 -7.41 -12.61
CA GLY A 159 -10.03 -7.89 -13.95
C GLY A 159 -11.27 -8.80 -14.04
N ASP A 160 -11.87 -9.21 -12.91
CA ASP A 160 -13.12 -9.97 -12.95
C ASP A 160 -14.25 -9.17 -13.61
N GLU A 161 -15.02 -9.84 -14.46
CA GLU A 161 -16.26 -9.29 -14.99
C GLU A 161 -17.46 -9.94 -14.28
N VAL A 162 -18.39 -9.12 -13.81
CA VAL A 162 -19.57 -9.55 -13.05
C VAL A 162 -20.83 -8.93 -13.61
N ALA A 163 -21.95 -9.64 -13.49
CA ALA A 163 -23.29 -9.08 -13.65
C ALA A 163 -23.86 -8.72 -12.28
N ASP A 164 -24.46 -7.55 -12.16
CA ASP A 164 -25.20 -7.13 -10.97
C ASP A 164 -26.62 -7.73 -10.92
N LYS A 165 -27.39 -7.38 -9.89
CA LYS A 165 -28.77 -7.84 -9.70
C LYS A 165 -29.71 -7.50 -10.88
N ALA A 166 -29.46 -6.41 -11.60
CA ALA A 166 -30.23 -6.01 -12.77
C ALA A 166 -29.73 -6.70 -14.06
N GLY A 167 -28.67 -7.51 -13.98
CA GLY A 167 -28.02 -8.16 -15.11
C GLY A 167 -27.06 -7.24 -15.87
N ARG A 168 -26.74 -6.06 -15.33
CA ARG A 168 -25.79 -5.12 -15.94
C ARG A 168 -24.38 -5.60 -15.68
N ALA A 169 -23.51 -5.52 -16.69
CA ALA A 169 -22.14 -6.01 -16.63
C ALA A 169 -21.16 -4.93 -16.13
N TRP A 170 -20.20 -5.37 -15.32
CA TRP A 170 -19.18 -4.54 -14.66
C TRP A 170 -17.83 -5.24 -14.69
N ARG A 171 -16.75 -4.46 -14.79
CA ARG A 171 -15.38 -4.92 -14.50
C ARG A 171 -14.96 -4.42 -13.12
N PHE A 172 -14.39 -5.31 -12.32
CA PHE A 172 -13.81 -5.02 -11.02
C PHE A 172 -12.29 -4.89 -11.14
N ASP A 173 -11.73 -3.69 -10.97
CA ASP A 173 -10.27 -3.49 -10.95
C ASP A 173 -9.73 -3.25 -9.53
N GLY A 174 -10.62 -3.03 -8.57
CA GLY A 174 -10.31 -2.92 -7.16
C GLY A 174 -11.51 -2.48 -6.33
N PRO A 175 -11.37 -2.44 -4.99
CA PRO A 175 -12.48 -2.18 -4.06
C PRO A 175 -13.30 -0.91 -4.37
N TRP A 176 -12.63 0.09 -4.94
CA TRP A 176 -13.18 1.42 -5.28
C TRP A 176 -13.11 1.72 -6.78
N ASP A 177 -12.80 0.72 -7.60
CA ASP A 177 -12.50 0.87 -9.03
C ASP A 177 -13.40 -0.08 -9.84
N TRP A 178 -14.64 0.37 -10.06
CA TRP A 178 -15.71 -0.37 -10.74
C TRP A 178 -16.04 0.29 -12.08
N HIS A 179 -16.02 -0.47 -13.16
CA HIS A 179 -16.24 0.04 -14.51
C HIS A 179 -17.45 -0.62 -15.17
N PRO A 180 -18.55 0.10 -15.42
CA PRO A 180 -19.66 -0.47 -16.15
C PRO A 180 -19.33 -0.57 -17.66
N PHE A 181 -19.75 -1.66 -18.31
CA PHE A 181 -19.48 -1.88 -19.74
C PHE A 181 -20.35 -1.03 -20.67
N ASP A 182 -21.42 -0.43 -20.17
CA ASP A 182 -22.34 0.40 -20.94
C ASP A 182 -21.93 1.88 -21.02
N GLY A 183 -20.78 2.24 -20.43
CA GLY A 183 -20.22 3.59 -20.47
C GLY A 183 -20.94 4.62 -19.59
N ALA A 184 -21.86 4.21 -18.73
CA ALA A 184 -22.42 5.13 -17.74
C ALA A 184 -21.38 5.50 -16.67
N GLU A 185 -21.70 6.51 -15.85
CA GLU A 185 -20.79 6.94 -14.78
C GLU A 185 -20.47 5.79 -13.81
N PRO A 186 -19.17 5.61 -13.47
CA PRO A 186 -18.73 4.64 -12.47
C PRO A 186 -19.45 4.82 -11.13
N HIS A 187 -20.09 3.76 -10.67
CA HIS A 187 -20.64 3.61 -9.31
C HIS A 187 -20.58 2.13 -8.91
N GLU A 188 -21.00 1.81 -7.69
CA GLU A 188 -21.00 0.42 -7.23
C GLU A 188 -22.12 -0.44 -7.86
N PRO A 189 -21.86 -1.72 -8.18
CA PRO A 189 -22.89 -2.62 -8.66
C PRO A 189 -23.87 -3.03 -7.56
N ALA A 190 -25.15 -3.20 -7.92
CA ALA A 190 -26.15 -3.72 -7.00
C ALA A 190 -25.99 -5.23 -6.78
N TRP A 191 -25.89 -5.66 -5.52
CA TRP A 191 -25.77 -7.07 -5.18
C TRP A 191 -27.12 -7.81 -5.23
N PRO A 192 -27.15 -9.13 -5.47
CA PRO A 192 -26.00 -10.04 -5.62
C PRO A 192 -25.26 -9.89 -6.96
N LEU A 193 -24.01 -10.34 -6.97
CA LEU A 193 -23.16 -10.40 -8.15
C LEU A 193 -23.12 -11.82 -8.70
N ARG A 194 -23.05 -11.93 -10.03
CA ARG A 194 -22.77 -13.18 -10.73
C ARG A 194 -21.50 -13.02 -11.55
N LEU A 195 -20.49 -13.84 -11.30
CA LEU A 195 -19.27 -13.86 -12.10
C LEU A 195 -19.61 -14.22 -13.56
N LEU A 196 -19.08 -13.44 -14.50
CA LEU A 196 -19.21 -13.66 -15.94
C LEU A 196 -17.91 -14.23 -16.50
N THR A 197 -16.78 -13.60 -16.14
CA THR A 197 -15.46 -14.03 -16.59
C THR A 197 -14.43 -13.79 -15.48
N ARG A 198 -13.45 -14.70 -15.39
CA ARG A 198 -12.22 -14.54 -14.63
C ARG A 198 -11.06 -15.04 -15.48
N VAL A 199 -9.98 -14.28 -15.51
CA VAL A 199 -8.77 -14.66 -16.23
C VAL A 199 -8.16 -15.92 -15.57
N ASN A 200 -7.88 -16.95 -16.37
CA ASN A 200 -7.19 -18.19 -15.96
C ASN A 200 -7.92 -19.11 -14.94
N ALA A 201 -9.25 -19.02 -14.78
CA ALA A 201 -10.00 -19.91 -13.89
C ALA A 201 -11.06 -20.76 -14.62
N THR A 202 -11.27 -21.99 -14.18
CA THR A 202 -12.46 -22.80 -14.50
C THR A 202 -13.62 -22.38 -13.60
N THR A 203 -14.78 -22.14 -14.20
CA THR A 203 -15.69 -21.09 -13.74
C THR A 203 -16.63 -21.45 -12.58
N THR A 204 -17.00 -22.70 -12.38
CA THR A 204 -18.17 -23.03 -11.53
C THR A 204 -17.96 -22.82 -10.03
N GLU A 205 -16.84 -23.22 -9.44
CA GLU A 205 -16.62 -23.05 -7.99
C GLU A 205 -16.47 -21.57 -7.59
N VAL A 206 -15.80 -20.80 -8.45
CA VAL A 206 -15.60 -19.37 -8.24
C VAL A 206 -16.92 -18.60 -8.41
N GLU A 207 -17.71 -18.95 -9.43
CA GLU A 207 -19.05 -18.39 -9.62
C GLU A 207 -19.94 -18.59 -8.39
N ILE A 208 -19.93 -19.80 -7.81
CA ILE A 208 -20.69 -20.10 -6.58
C ILE A 208 -20.18 -19.25 -5.42
N ALA A 209 -18.87 -19.15 -5.22
CA ALA A 209 -18.30 -18.36 -4.13
C ALA A 209 -18.66 -16.87 -4.22
N VAL A 210 -18.63 -16.28 -5.42
CA VAL A 210 -19.05 -14.88 -5.64
C VAL A 210 -20.54 -14.71 -5.38
N ALA A 211 -21.37 -15.64 -5.87
CA ALA A 211 -22.82 -15.61 -5.66
C ALA A 211 -23.15 -15.72 -4.16
N ASP A 212 -22.57 -16.69 -3.44
CA ASP A 212 -22.79 -16.90 -2.02
C ASP A 212 -22.35 -15.70 -1.18
N ALA A 213 -21.19 -15.13 -1.48
CA ALA A 213 -20.65 -13.97 -0.75
C ALA A 213 -21.49 -12.70 -0.93
N THR A 214 -22.22 -12.58 -2.04
CA THR A 214 -23.01 -11.39 -2.38
C THR A 214 -24.52 -11.60 -2.30
N ASN A 215 -24.96 -12.83 -2.01
CA ASN A 215 -26.38 -13.16 -1.81
C ASN A 215 -26.97 -12.45 -0.57
N SER A 216 -26.11 -12.14 0.40
CA SER A 216 -26.42 -11.29 1.54
C SER A 216 -25.46 -10.11 1.61
N GLY A 217 -26.01 -8.95 1.94
CA GLY A 217 -25.27 -7.72 2.20
C GLY A 217 -25.17 -6.79 1.00
N SER A 218 -24.24 -5.83 1.07
CA SER A 218 -24.07 -4.83 0.01
C SER A 218 -22.66 -4.26 -0.05
N HIS A 219 -22.36 -3.56 -1.14
CA HIS A 219 -21.18 -2.71 -1.27
C HIS A 219 -21.02 -1.75 -0.06
N GLN A 220 -22.11 -1.12 0.39
CA GLN A 220 -22.05 -0.18 1.52
C GLN A 220 -21.69 -0.88 2.84
N GLU A 221 -22.16 -2.11 3.06
CA GLU A 221 -21.77 -2.91 4.23
C GLU A 221 -20.30 -3.33 4.17
N GLU A 222 -19.80 -3.73 2.99
CA GLU A 222 -18.39 -4.08 2.81
C GLU A 222 -17.47 -2.87 3.01
N CYS A 223 -17.86 -1.70 2.47
CA CYS A 223 -17.23 -0.41 2.76
C CYS A 223 -17.23 -0.11 4.27
N ALA A 224 -18.35 -0.31 4.96
CA ALA A 224 -18.44 -0.08 6.41
C ALA A 224 -17.51 -1.01 7.21
N ARG A 225 -17.41 -2.29 6.82
CA ARG A 225 -16.46 -3.25 7.40
C ARG A 225 -15.02 -2.80 7.19
N TRP A 226 -14.67 -2.40 5.96
CA TRP A 226 -13.36 -1.86 5.65
C TRP A 226 -13.04 -0.63 6.51
N SER A 227 -13.96 0.33 6.57
CA SER A 227 -13.80 1.56 7.36
C SER A 227 -13.61 1.30 8.84
N ALA A 228 -14.32 0.30 9.39
CA ALA A 228 -14.18 -0.08 10.79
C ALA A 228 -12.77 -0.60 11.11
N VAL A 229 -12.15 -1.36 10.19
CA VAL A 229 -10.80 -1.91 10.37
C VAL A 229 -9.73 -0.86 10.06
N ALA A 230 -9.84 -0.17 8.92
CA ALA A 230 -8.90 0.86 8.47
C ALA A 230 -9.00 2.16 9.28
N ARG A 231 -10.09 2.34 10.04
CA ARG A 231 -10.40 3.52 10.87
C ARG A 231 -10.52 4.81 10.06
N THR A 232 -10.86 4.70 8.79
CA THR A 232 -10.91 5.79 7.83
C THR A 232 -12.03 5.52 6.81
N ASN A 233 -12.36 6.49 5.96
CA ASN A 233 -13.36 6.30 4.92
C ASN A 233 -12.70 5.84 3.60
N PRO A 234 -13.41 5.06 2.76
CA PRO A 234 -12.93 4.72 1.44
C PRO A 234 -12.67 6.00 0.63
N PRO A 235 -11.71 6.01 -0.29
CA PRO A 235 -11.55 7.12 -1.22
C PRO A 235 -12.85 7.30 -2.02
N SER A 236 -13.23 8.54 -2.30
CA SER A 236 -14.32 8.79 -3.26
C SER A 236 -13.93 8.21 -4.62
N CYS A 237 -14.83 7.49 -5.30
CA CYS A 237 -14.63 6.77 -6.58
C CYS A 237 -14.01 7.58 -7.74
N ALA A 238 -13.72 8.86 -7.58
CA ALA A 238 -13.02 9.68 -8.56
C ALA A 238 -11.50 9.49 -8.45
N ARG A 239 -10.98 8.31 -8.81
CA ARG A 239 -9.55 8.18 -9.15
C ARG A 239 -9.41 8.54 -10.64
N PRO A 240 -8.78 9.67 -11.02
CA PRO A 240 -8.42 9.88 -12.41
C PRO A 240 -7.42 8.78 -12.85
N PRO A 241 -7.43 8.36 -14.13
CA PRO A 241 -6.48 7.37 -14.63
C PRO A 241 -5.06 7.89 -14.42
N ARG A 242 -4.21 7.08 -13.78
CA ARG A 242 -2.79 7.39 -13.66
C ARG A 242 -2.18 7.32 -15.05
N LEU A 243 -1.61 8.44 -15.51
CA LEU A 243 -0.64 8.38 -16.60
C LEU A 243 0.57 7.57 -16.11
N PRO A 244 1.17 6.72 -16.95
CA PRO A 244 2.40 6.05 -16.58
C PRO A 244 3.47 7.09 -16.21
N PRO A 245 4.33 6.83 -15.22
CA PRO A 245 5.47 7.70 -14.95
C PRO A 245 6.30 7.80 -16.23
N SER A 246 6.63 9.04 -16.60
CA SER A 246 7.43 9.37 -17.79
C SER A 246 8.90 8.99 -17.59
#